data_AF-A0A6P7GCV5-F1
#
_entry.id   AF-A0A6P7GCV5-F1
#
_cell.length_a   1.000
_cell.length_b   1.000
_cell.length_c   1.000
_cell.angle_alpha   90.00
_cell.angle_beta   90.00
_cell.angle_gamma   90.00
#
_symmetry.space_group_name_H-M   'P 1'
#
loop_
_entity.id
_entity.type
_entity.pdbx_description
1 polymer ?
#
loop_
_entity_poly.entity_id
_entity_poly.type
_entity_poly.pdbx_seq_one_letter_code
_entity_poly.pdbx_strand_id
1 'polypeptide(L)'
;MSEDVVSQMKTDLQRYIFFSLQFDESTDISDTSQLAIFVRMIFDDFTAKEELVKIIPLKGRTRGEDIFSSVQDYFISENIPLQKLVGITTDGAPAFTGVHNGFIALCRKDDTFPNFLTYHCIVHQQALCGKFLNADNCFCIQRYAG
;
A
#
# COMPACT_ATOMS: atom_id res chain seq x y z
N MET A 1 25.88 1.22 6.92
CA MET A 1 24.89 0.20 6.48
C MET A 1 23.50 0.82 6.34
N SER A 2 22.99 1.60 7.31
CA SER A 2 21.72 2.32 7.18
C SER A 2 21.77 3.55 6.25
N GLU A 3 22.89 4.28 6.24
CA GLU A 3 23.09 5.42 5.32
C GLU A 3 23.03 5.02 3.84
N ASP A 4 23.47 3.79 3.53
CA ASP A 4 23.55 3.26 2.16
C ASP A 4 22.17 2.91 1.60
N VAL A 5 21.25 2.43 2.44
CA VAL A 5 19.88 2.09 2.03
C VAL A 5 19.08 3.36 1.74
N VAL A 6 19.22 4.39 2.59
CA VAL A 6 18.53 5.67 2.41
C VAL A 6 19.09 6.44 1.20
N SER A 7 20.40 6.42 0.98
CA SER A 7 21.02 7.03 -0.20
C SER A 7 20.60 6.33 -1.50
N GLN A 8 20.48 5.00 -1.48
CA GLN A 8 19.98 4.21 -2.61
C GLN A 8 18.52 4.56 -2.91
N MET A 9 17.64 4.60 -1.91
CA MET A 9 16.25 5.04 -2.08
C MET A 9 16.15 6.43 -2.71
N LYS A 10 16.96 7.39 -2.25
CA LYS A 10 16.98 8.75 -2.82
C LYS A 10 17.44 8.77 -4.29
N THR A 11 18.42 7.93 -4.63
CA THR A 11 18.90 7.79 -6.02
C THR A 11 17.82 7.17 -6.90
N ASP A 12 17.13 6.16 -6.39
CA ASP A 12 16.05 5.48 -7.08
C ASP A 12 14.85 6.42 -7.27
N LEU A 13 14.55 7.28 -6.28
CA LEU A 13 13.54 8.34 -6.36
C LEU A 13 13.83 9.36 -7.47
N GLN A 14 15.07 9.51 -7.94
CA GLN A 14 15.38 10.37 -9.08
C GLN A 14 15.22 9.67 -10.43
N ARG A 15 15.28 8.33 -10.47
CA ARG A 15 15.35 7.55 -11.71
C ARG A 15 14.06 6.84 -12.08
N TYR A 16 13.11 6.67 -11.15
CA TYR A 16 11.86 5.99 -11.48
C TYR A 16 11.02 6.80 -12.47
N ILE A 17 10.36 6.09 -13.39
CA ILE A 17 9.42 6.67 -14.35
C ILE A 17 8.02 6.74 -13.75
N PHE A 18 7.58 5.61 -13.17
CA PHE A 18 6.25 5.43 -12.59
C PHE A 18 6.33 4.60 -11.32
N PHE A 19 5.33 4.73 -10.46
CA PHE A 19 5.21 3.91 -9.28
C PHE A 19 3.77 3.53 -8.96
N SER A 20 3.60 2.46 -8.20
CA SER A 20 2.34 2.05 -7.61
C SER A 20 2.49 1.83 -6.11
N LEU A 21 1.40 2.05 -5.37
CA LEU A 21 1.35 1.81 -3.93
C LEU A 21 0.61 0.51 -3.62
N GLN A 22 1.05 -0.17 -2.57
CA GLN A 22 0.37 -1.32 -2.03
C GLN A 22 0.21 -1.13 -0.52
N PHE A 23 -1.00 -1.42 -0.04
CA PHE A 23 -1.39 -1.27 1.35
C PHE A 23 -1.77 -2.64 1.90
N ASP A 24 -1.13 -3.01 3.00
CA ASP A 24 -1.38 -4.26 3.70
C ASP A 24 -1.60 -3.99 5.19
N GLU A 25 -2.73 -4.42 5.72
CA GLU A 25 -3.00 -4.38 7.15
C GLU A 25 -2.54 -5.70 7.77
N SER A 26 -1.60 -5.62 8.71
CA SER A 26 -1.17 -6.76 9.52
C SER A 26 -1.48 -6.51 10.99
N THR A 27 -1.73 -7.58 11.74
CA THR A 27 -1.86 -7.53 13.20
C THR A 27 -0.53 -7.85 13.84
N ASP A 28 -0.07 -7.03 14.78
CA ASP A 28 1.10 -7.37 15.57
C ASP A 28 0.78 -8.36 16.72
N ILE A 29 1.82 -8.85 17.38
CA ILE A 29 1.70 -9.83 18.46
C ILE A 29 0.92 -9.29 19.68
N SER A 30 0.72 -7.98 19.75
CA SER A 30 -0.04 -7.27 20.79
C SER A 30 -1.46 -6.89 20.34
N ASP A 31 -1.95 -7.49 19.25
CA ASP A 31 -3.28 -7.28 18.68
C ASP A 31 -3.53 -5.82 18.23
N THR A 32 -2.44 -5.10 17.93
CA THR A 32 -2.52 -3.75 17.33
C THR A 32 -2.34 -3.88 15.82
N SER A 33 -3.34 -3.44 15.06
CA SER A 33 -3.24 -3.34 13.60
C SER A 33 -2.13 -2.37 13.21
N GLN A 34 -1.39 -2.72 12.16
CA GLN A 34 -0.35 -1.90 11.55
C GLN A 34 -0.58 -1.88 10.04
N LEU A 35 -0.51 -0.69 9.45
CA LEU A 35 -0.59 -0.51 8.01
C LEU A 35 0.83 -0.48 7.43
N ALA A 36 1.19 -1.50 6.67
CA ALA A 36 2.40 -1.51 5.86
C ALA A 36 2.11 -0.86 4.49
N ILE A 37 2.96 0.09 4.12
CA ILE A 37 2.91 0.77 2.83
C ILE A 37 4.12 0.34 2.03
N PHE A 38 3.87 -0.28 0.88
CA PHE A 38 4.91 -0.64 -0.07
C PHE A 38 4.81 0.26 -1.31
N VAL A 39 5.97 0.59 -1.87
CA VAL A 39 6.07 1.24 -3.17
C VAL A 39 6.70 0.26 -4.15
N ARG A 40 6.11 0.14 -5.33
CA ARG A 40 6.69 -0.54 -6.46
C ARG A 40 7.04 0.48 -7.52
N MET A 41 8.33 0.64 -7.80
CA MET A 41 8.89 1.59 -8.75
C MET A 41 9.31 0.87 -10.03
N ILE A 42 9.10 1.53 -11.17
CA ILE A 42 9.58 1.08 -12.50
C ILE A 42 10.61 2.08 -13.02
N PHE A 43 11.74 1.56 -13.52
CA PHE A 43 12.85 2.35 -14.06
C PHE A 43 12.92 2.28 -15.58
N ASP A 44 13.74 3.16 -16.18
CA ASP A 44 13.93 3.26 -17.64
C ASP A 44 14.43 1.97 -18.30
N ASP A 45 15.15 1.13 -17.57
CA ASP A 45 15.64 -0.16 -18.04
C ASP A 45 14.60 -1.30 -17.88
N PHE A 46 13.35 -0.95 -17.60
CA PHE A 46 12.24 -1.86 -17.31
C PHE A 46 12.45 -2.74 -16.06
N THR A 47 13.44 -2.42 -15.23
CA THR A 47 13.55 -3.06 -13.93
C THR A 47 12.46 -2.56 -13.00
N ALA A 48 12.03 -3.44 -12.09
CA ALA A 48 11.06 -3.12 -11.06
C ALA A 48 11.71 -3.34 -9.70
N LYS A 49 11.50 -2.39 -8.79
CA LYS A 49 11.93 -2.50 -7.39
C LYS A 49 10.73 -2.29 -6.49
N GLU A 50 10.61 -3.13 -5.47
CA GLU A 50 9.57 -3.01 -4.45
C GLU A 50 10.25 -2.82 -3.10
N GLU A 51 9.80 -1.83 -2.34
CA GLU A 51 10.33 -1.53 -1.01
C GLU A 51 9.22 -1.19 -0.02
N LEU A 52 9.44 -1.62 1.23
CA LEU A 52 8.63 -1.19 2.37
C LEU A 52 9.04 0.24 2.71
N VAL A 53 8.06 1.13 2.66
CA VAL A 53 8.28 2.56 2.80
C VAL A 53 8.02 3.02 4.23
N LYS A 54 6.89 2.58 4.78
CA LYS A 54 6.44 3.02 6.10
C LYS A 54 5.53 1.97 6.71
N ILE A 55 5.64 1.83 8.02
CA ILE A 55 4.66 1.12 8.84
C ILE A 55 3.97 2.18 9.69
N ILE A 56 2.63 2.22 9.63
CA ILE A 56 1.81 3.14 10.42
C ILE A 56 1.05 2.31 11.45
N PRO A 57 1.28 2.50 12.76
CA PRO A 57 0.48 1.83 13.78
C PRO A 57 -0.95 2.39 13.76
N LEU A 58 -1.92 1.51 13.60
CA LEU A 58 -3.35 1.84 13.57
C LEU A 58 -3.89 1.70 14.99
N LYS A 59 -3.85 2.79 15.76
CA LYS A 59 -4.40 2.80 17.13
C LYS A 59 -5.91 3.01 17.08
N GLY A 60 -6.68 1.94 17.32
CA GLY A 60 -8.14 2.00 17.40
C GLY A 60 -8.84 1.68 16.07
N ARG A 61 -9.92 2.40 15.73
CA ARG A 61 -10.65 2.17 14.48
C ARG A 61 -9.93 2.86 13.32
N THR A 62 -9.36 2.08 12.41
CA THR A 62 -8.77 2.52 11.15
C THR A 62 -9.82 3.17 10.25
N ARG A 63 -9.73 4.48 10.02
CA ARG A 63 -10.57 5.19 9.05
C ARG A 63 -9.77 5.51 7.80
N GLY A 64 -10.43 5.52 6.65
CA GLY A 64 -9.78 5.91 5.38
C GLY A 64 -9.19 7.33 5.42
N GLU A 65 -9.78 8.23 6.23
CA GLU A 65 -9.30 9.59 6.49
C GLU A 65 -7.91 9.60 7.17
N ASP A 66 -7.71 8.75 8.19
CA ASP A 66 -6.44 8.67 8.93
C ASP A 66 -5.32 8.12 8.03
N ILE A 67 -5.64 7.12 7.21
CA ILE A 67 -4.73 6.56 6.21
C ILE A 67 -4.38 7.64 5.18
N PHE A 68 -5.39 8.35 4.66
CA PHE A 68 -5.20 9.40 3.67
C PHE A 68 -4.25 10.49 4.15
N SER A 69 -4.49 11.05 5.34
CA SER A 69 -3.62 12.07 5.93
C SER A 69 -2.19 11.55 6.10
N SER A 70 -2.04 10.34 6.64
CA SER A 70 -0.70 9.77 6.91
C SER A 70 0.12 9.49 5.65
N VAL A 71 -0.57 9.11 4.57
CA VAL A 71 0.03 8.91 3.24
C VAL A 71 0.41 10.26 2.64
N GLN A 72 -0.50 11.22 2.62
CA GLN A 72 -0.26 12.55 2.08
C GLN A 72 0.93 13.24 2.77
N ASP A 73 0.97 13.21 4.11
CA ASP A 73 2.07 13.74 4.90
C ASP A 73 3.42 13.12 4.53
N TYR A 74 3.44 11.81 4.25
CA TYR A 74 4.66 11.10 3.85
C TYR A 74 5.15 11.54 2.46
N PHE A 75 4.24 11.65 1.47
CA PHE A 75 4.60 12.10 0.14
C PHE A 75 5.12 13.54 0.14
N ILE A 76 4.52 14.40 0.97
CA ILE A 76 4.97 15.78 1.16
C ILE A 76 6.35 15.81 1.84
N SER A 77 6.55 15.05 2.92
CA SER A 77 7.82 15.07 3.68
C SER A 77 9.00 14.58 2.86
N GLU A 78 8.80 13.58 2.00
CA GLU A 78 9.84 13.02 1.14
C GLU A 78 9.94 13.70 -0.23
N ASN A 79 9.12 14.74 -0.48
CA ASN A 79 9.06 15.46 -1.75
C ASN A 79 8.87 14.54 -2.97
N ILE A 80 8.02 13.51 -2.82
CA ILE A 80 7.77 12.52 -3.87
C ILE A 80 6.59 13.01 -4.73
N PRO A 81 6.79 13.25 -6.04
CA PRO A 81 5.73 13.74 -6.92
C PRO A 81 4.67 12.66 -7.16
N LEU A 82 3.46 12.90 -6.67
CA LEU A 82 2.30 12.02 -6.87
C LEU A 82 1.89 11.84 -8.35
N GLN A 83 2.31 12.75 -9.24
CA GLN A 83 1.92 12.74 -10.66
C GLN A 83 2.38 11.47 -11.42
N LYS A 84 3.37 10.75 -10.88
CA LYS A 84 3.88 9.49 -11.43
C LYS A 84 3.19 8.24 -10.87
N LEU A 85 2.18 8.42 -10.01
CA LEU A 85 1.38 7.32 -9.46
C LEU A 85 0.49 6.73 -10.56
N VAL A 86 0.62 5.43 -10.81
CA VAL A 86 -0.20 4.72 -11.81
C VAL A 86 -1.21 3.75 -11.22
N GLY A 87 -1.02 3.33 -9.96
CA GLY A 87 -1.91 2.37 -9.35
C GLY A 87 -1.80 2.26 -7.83
N ILE A 88 -2.90 1.82 -7.23
CA ILE A 88 -3.02 1.54 -5.80
C ILE A 88 -3.63 0.15 -5.63
N THR A 89 -2.99 -0.68 -4.81
CA THR A 89 -3.47 -2.01 -4.43
C THR A 89 -3.81 -2.04 -2.95
N THR A 90 -4.97 -2.56 -2.58
CA THR A 90 -5.44 -2.66 -1.19
C THR A 90 -6.01 -4.05 -0.91
N ASP A 91 -6.04 -4.47 0.35
CA ASP A 91 -6.69 -5.72 0.81
C ASP A 91 -8.23 -5.72 0.67
N GLY A 92 -8.82 -4.57 0.34
CA GLY A 92 -10.25 -4.39 0.14
C GLY A 92 -11.04 -3.99 1.39
N ALA A 93 -10.37 -3.77 2.52
CA ALA A 93 -11.03 -3.38 3.76
C ALA A 93 -11.88 -2.11 3.57
N PRO A 94 -13.00 -1.96 4.32
CA PRO A 94 -13.88 -0.78 4.19
C PRO A 94 -13.17 0.57 4.39
N ALA A 95 -12.07 0.58 5.15
CA ALA A 95 -11.23 1.78 5.31
C ALA A 95 -10.60 2.23 3.98
N PHE A 96 -10.32 1.31 3.06
CA PHE A 96 -9.81 1.65 1.72
C PHE A 96 -10.91 1.86 0.70
N THR A 97 -11.92 0.99 0.68
CA THR A 97 -12.92 0.87 -0.40
C THR A 97 -14.21 1.63 -0.15
N GLY A 98 -14.37 2.26 1.02
CA GLY A 98 -15.55 3.05 1.36
C GLY A 98 -15.89 4.13 0.33
N VAL A 99 -17.17 4.19 -0.07
CA VAL A 99 -17.65 5.02 -1.18
C VAL A 99 -17.38 6.52 -1.00
N HIS A 100 -17.53 7.03 0.24
CA HIS A 100 -17.37 8.45 0.53
C HIS A 100 -16.08 8.78 1.28
N ASN A 101 -15.75 7.95 2.28
CA ASN A 101 -14.65 8.19 3.23
C ASN A 101 -13.60 7.07 3.22
N GLY A 102 -13.63 6.19 2.21
CA GLY A 102 -12.56 5.25 1.97
C GLY A 102 -11.34 5.96 1.41
N PHE A 103 -10.14 5.48 1.74
CA PHE A 103 -8.87 6.04 1.26
C PHE A 103 -8.88 6.29 -0.26
N ILE A 104 -9.35 5.32 -1.06
CA ILE A 104 -9.40 5.44 -2.52
C ILE A 104 -10.36 6.56 -2.96
N ALA A 105 -11.52 6.69 -2.30
CA ALA A 105 -12.48 7.74 -2.60
C ALA A 105 -11.93 9.13 -2.25
N LEU A 106 -11.14 9.24 -1.18
CA LEU A 106 -10.47 10.48 -0.78
C LEU A 106 -9.37 10.84 -1.78
N CYS A 107 -8.49 9.90 -2.17
CA CYS A 107 -7.48 10.12 -3.19
C CYS A 107 -8.08 10.60 -4.52
N ARG A 108 -9.23 10.07 -4.93
CA ARG A 108 -9.90 10.51 -6.18
C ARG A 108 -10.55 11.89 -6.11
N LYS A 109 -10.78 12.42 -4.91
CA LYS A 109 -11.34 13.77 -4.69
C LYS A 109 -10.25 14.84 -4.57
N ASP A 110 -9.00 14.43 -4.34
CA ASP A 110 -7.87 15.34 -4.17
C ASP A 110 -7.15 15.55 -5.51
N ASP A 111 -7.07 16.80 -5.95
CA ASP A 111 -6.49 17.19 -7.25
C ASP A 111 -4.97 16.92 -7.36
N THR A 112 -4.29 16.62 -6.26
CA THR A 112 -2.87 16.26 -6.27
C THR A 112 -2.62 14.85 -6.78
N PHE A 113 -3.64 13.98 -6.75
CA PHE A 113 -3.54 12.61 -7.26
C PHE A 113 -3.89 12.57 -8.76
N PRO A 114 -3.07 11.91 -9.59
CA PRO A 114 -3.42 11.68 -10.99
C PRO A 114 -4.56 10.66 -11.10
N ASN A 115 -5.02 10.40 -12.32
CA ASN A 115 -5.82 9.20 -12.56
C ASN A 115 -4.97 7.95 -12.32
N PHE A 116 -5.43 7.05 -11.45
CA PHE A 116 -4.74 5.81 -11.09
C PHE A 116 -5.67 4.59 -11.17
N LEU A 117 -5.08 3.43 -11.39
CA LEU A 117 -5.78 2.15 -11.35
C LEU A 117 -5.90 1.64 -9.91
N THR A 118 -6.98 0.93 -9.62
CA THR A 118 -7.24 0.37 -8.29
C THR A 118 -7.37 -1.13 -8.37
N TYR A 119 -6.57 -1.84 -7.58
CA TYR A 119 -6.57 -3.29 -7.52
C TYR A 119 -6.93 -3.77 -6.13
N HIS A 120 -7.67 -4.87 -6.07
CA HIS A 120 -7.79 -5.65 -4.85
C HIS A 120 -6.65 -6.66 -4.80
N CYS A 121 -6.03 -6.84 -3.63
CA CYS A 121 -4.92 -7.77 -3.46
C CYS A 121 -5.37 -9.19 -3.85
N ILE A 122 -4.68 -9.79 -4.83
CA ILE A 122 -5.01 -11.13 -5.37
C ILE A 122 -4.85 -12.20 -4.29
N VAL A 123 -3.83 -12.09 -3.44
CA VAL A 123 -3.59 -13.02 -2.33
C VAL A 123 -4.77 -13.00 -1.36
N HIS A 124 -5.29 -11.81 -1.04
CA HIS A 124 -6.50 -11.66 -0.23
C HIS A 124 -7.75 -12.21 -0.92
N GLN A 125 -7.91 -12.02 -2.24
CA GLN A 125 -9.05 -12.62 -2.95
C GLN A 125 -8.98 -14.14 -2.97
N GLN A 126 -7.79 -14.71 -3.21
CA GLN A 126 -7.56 -16.15 -3.17
C GLN A 126 -7.86 -16.73 -1.78
N ALA A 127 -7.50 -16.00 -0.71
CA ALA A 127 -7.88 -16.30 0.68
C ALA A 127 -9.37 -16.55 0.84
N LEU A 128 -10.14 -15.56 0.39
CA LEU A 128 -11.56 -15.47 0.60
C LEU A 128 -12.27 -16.55 -0.21
N CYS A 129 -11.80 -16.79 -1.44
CA CYS A 129 -12.24 -17.90 -2.27
C CYS A 129 -11.94 -19.26 -1.63
N GLY A 130 -10.74 -19.46 -1.06
CA GLY A 130 -10.36 -20.70 -0.38
C GLY A 130 -11.28 -21.01 0.81
N LYS A 131 -11.55 -20.02 1.65
CA LYS A 131 -12.50 -20.12 2.78
C LYS A 131 -13.92 -20.44 2.31
N PHE A 132 -14.39 -19.78 1.25
CA PHE A 132 -15.72 -20.03 0.70
C PHE A 132 -15.87 -21.45 0.15
N LEU A 133 -14.81 -22.00 -0.44
CA LEU A 133 -14.78 -23.34 -1.03
C LEU A 133 -14.43 -24.45 -0.02
N ASN A 134 -14.23 -24.13 1.28
CA ASN A 134 -13.70 -25.05 2.31
C ASN A 134 -12.39 -25.74 1.88
N ALA A 135 -11.57 -25.05 1.10
CA ALA A 135 -10.30 -25.54 0.56
C ALA A 135 -9.10 -24.94 1.31
N ASP A 136 -9.20 -24.82 2.64
CA ASP A 136 -8.18 -24.18 3.50
C ASP A 136 -6.79 -24.84 3.38
N ASN A 137 -6.73 -26.11 2.97
CA ASN A 137 -5.49 -26.86 2.76
C ASN A 137 -4.83 -26.64 1.40
N CYS A 138 -5.49 -25.97 0.44
CA CYS A 138 -4.92 -25.71 -0.89
C CYS A 138 -4.14 -24.38 -0.97
N PHE A 139 -4.32 -23.48 0.00
CA PHE A 139 -3.73 -22.13 -0.03
C PHE A 139 -2.82 -21.89 1.18
N CYS A 140 -1.78 -22.72 1.32
CA CYS A 140 -0.82 -22.70 2.44
C CYS A 140 0.00 -21.40 2.58
N ILE A 141 -0.02 -20.49 1.60
CA ILE A 141 0.74 -19.23 1.63
C ILE A 141 0.18 -18.28 2.71
N GLN A 142 -1.06 -18.47 3.16
CA GLN A 142 -1.72 -17.55 4.08
C GLN A 142 -1.58 -17.88 5.57
N ARG A 143 -1.07 -19.06 5.92
CA ARG A 143 -0.95 -19.47 7.32
C ARG A 143 0.19 -18.78 8.08
N TYR A 144 1.01 -18.00 7.39
CA TYR A 144 2.20 -17.34 7.96
C TYR A 144 2.12 -15.81 7.97
N ALA A 145 0.98 -15.22 7.59
CA ALA A 145 0.76 -13.78 7.54
C ALA A 145 -0.41 -13.35 8.46
N GLY A 146 -0.44 -13.88 9.68
CA GLY A 146 -1.34 -13.48 10.75
C GLY A 146 -0.57 -13.36 12.05
#